data_AF-A0A817FKS2-F1
#
_entry.id   AF-A0A817FKS2-F1
#
_cell.length_a   1.000
_cell.length_b   1.000
_cell.length_c   1.000
_cell.angle_alpha   90.00
_cell.angle_beta   90.00
_cell.angle_gamma   90.00
#
_symmetry.space_group_name_H-M   'P 1'
#
loop_
_entity.id
_entity.type
_entity.pdbx_description
1 polymer ?
#
loop_
_entity_poly.entity_id
_entity_poly.type
_entity_poly.pdbx_seq_one_letter_code
_entity_poly.pdbx_strand_id
1 'polypeptide(L)'
;MKRFRFNVIGISEIRWTGKGEISDGDFIWSGKDTTHNRGVGMLLSARAKQTLIGYNPISSRVITARFNTTPFKLTVIDVYVSTSASSDDEIEIFYDSMEHALTQTPKKNIVIVTGDWNAKVGSDNTNWKLVMGKYEYGDRNERGGRLLEFAALHNLHICNTRFQQKANRKWTWASPDGVHKNMIDLVLIQRRWKSSVTNCRTF
;
A
#
# COMPACT_ATOMS: atom_id res chain seq x y z
N MET A 1 -12.90 -5.52 -13.27
CA MET A 1 -12.98 -6.40 -12.07
C MET A 1 -13.50 -7.83 -12.33
N LYS A 2 -14.38 -8.09 -13.32
CA LYS A 2 -15.00 -9.42 -13.52
C LYS A 2 -14.03 -10.59 -13.69
N ARG A 3 -12.83 -10.36 -14.25
CA ARG A 3 -11.81 -11.40 -14.51
C ARG A 3 -11.02 -11.88 -13.28
N PHE A 4 -10.79 -11.00 -12.30
CA PHE A 4 -9.95 -11.33 -11.14
C PHE A 4 -10.67 -11.29 -9.78
N ARG A 5 -11.97 -10.92 -9.75
CA ARG A 5 -12.83 -10.90 -8.55
C ARG A 5 -12.22 -10.15 -7.35
N PHE A 6 -11.51 -9.05 -7.60
CA PHE A 6 -11.02 -8.19 -6.52
C PHE A 6 -12.14 -7.37 -5.89
N ASN A 7 -12.08 -7.17 -4.57
CA ASN A 7 -13.05 -6.34 -3.85
C ASN A 7 -12.65 -4.87 -3.74
N VAL A 8 -11.36 -4.63 -3.54
CA VAL A 8 -10.74 -3.30 -3.44
C VAL A 8 -9.48 -3.34 -4.30
N ILE A 9 -9.28 -2.33 -5.13
CA ILE A 9 -8.08 -2.15 -5.95
C ILE A 9 -7.52 -0.76 -5.64
N GLY A 10 -6.33 -0.70 -5.05
CA GLY A 10 -5.57 0.54 -4.93
C GLY A 10 -4.97 0.95 -6.28
N ILE A 11 -4.95 2.24 -6.57
CA ILE A 11 -4.46 2.81 -7.82
C ILE A 11 -3.59 4.02 -7.47
N SER A 12 -2.30 3.91 -7.78
CA SER A 12 -1.35 5.00 -7.70
C SER A 12 -1.24 5.72 -9.06
N GLU A 13 -0.73 6.96 -9.05
CA GLU A 13 -0.54 7.80 -10.24
C GLU A 13 -1.80 8.07 -11.07
N ILE A 14 -2.94 8.29 -10.41
CA ILE A 14 -4.20 8.60 -11.11
C ILE A 14 -4.13 9.95 -11.86
N ARG A 15 -3.30 10.89 -11.39
CA ARG A 15 -3.07 12.23 -11.98
C ARG A 15 -4.34 13.09 -12.07
N TRP A 16 -5.34 12.79 -11.26
CA TRP A 16 -6.53 13.62 -11.12
C TRP A 16 -6.31 14.68 -10.06
N THR A 17 -6.98 15.82 -10.23
CA THR A 17 -6.97 16.91 -9.27
C THR A 17 -8.09 16.75 -8.23
N GLY A 18 -7.94 17.45 -7.11
CA GLY A 18 -8.91 17.46 -6.02
C GLY A 18 -9.09 16.10 -5.34
N LYS A 19 -10.22 15.96 -4.66
CA LYS A 19 -10.61 14.75 -3.91
C LYS A 19 -12.09 14.50 -4.10
N GLY A 20 -12.50 13.23 -4.11
CA GLY A 20 -13.92 12.91 -4.25
C GLY A 20 -14.18 11.44 -4.55
N GLU A 21 -15.38 11.19 -5.07
CA GLU A 21 -15.84 9.88 -5.48
C GLU A 21 -16.66 9.91 -6.78
N ILE A 22 -16.71 8.79 -7.49
CA ILE A 22 -17.54 8.57 -8.69
C ILE A 22 -18.56 7.47 -8.41
N SER A 23 -19.76 7.64 -8.97
CA SER A 23 -20.85 6.65 -8.94
C SER A 23 -21.14 6.13 -7.54
N ASP A 24 -21.25 7.05 -6.58
CA ASP A 24 -21.60 6.75 -5.19
C ASP A 24 -20.63 5.73 -4.57
N GLY A 25 -19.33 6.04 -4.65
CA GLY A 25 -18.26 5.25 -4.06
C GLY A 25 -17.72 4.09 -4.91
N ASP A 26 -18.05 4.00 -6.21
CA ASP A 26 -17.41 2.99 -7.09
C ASP A 26 -15.91 3.25 -7.19
N PHE A 27 -15.52 4.53 -7.23
CA PHE A 27 -14.13 4.96 -7.19
C PHE A 27 -13.98 6.15 -6.25
N ILE A 28 -12.98 6.12 -5.38
CA ILE A 28 -12.63 7.20 -4.45
C ILE A 28 -11.19 7.64 -4.71
N TRP A 29 -10.88 8.94 -4.65
CA TRP A 29 -9.51 9.42 -4.92
C TRP A 29 -9.07 10.61 -4.06
N SER A 30 -7.75 10.76 -3.97
CA SER A 30 -7.04 11.91 -3.43
C SER A 30 -5.94 12.34 -4.40
N GLY A 31 -6.09 13.53 -4.97
CA GLY A 31 -5.14 14.18 -5.86
C GLY A 31 -4.58 15.47 -5.27
N LYS A 32 -3.82 16.22 -6.08
CA LYS A 32 -3.44 17.61 -5.76
C LYS A 32 -4.53 18.57 -6.18
N ASP A 33 -4.58 19.76 -5.59
CA ASP A 33 -5.64 20.73 -5.91
C ASP A 33 -5.58 21.24 -7.36
N THR A 34 -4.37 21.56 -7.85
CA THR A 34 -4.21 22.31 -9.11
C THR A 34 -3.38 21.61 -10.17
N THR A 35 -2.66 20.53 -9.85
CA THR A 35 -1.71 19.88 -10.76
C THR A 35 -2.05 18.42 -11.00
N HIS A 36 -1.99 18.01 -12.26
CA HIS A 36 -2.23 16.63 -12.71
C HIS A 36 -0.98 15.75 -12.53
N ASN A 37 -0.43 15.72 -11.32
CA ASN A 37 0.63 14.80 -10.93
C ASN A 37 0.28 14.09 -9.62
N ARG A 38 0.87 12.90 -9.41
CA ARG A 38 0.58 12.01 -8.25
C ARG A 38 -0.87 11.52 -8.27
N GLY A 39 -1.45 11.26 -7.10
CA GLY A 39 -2.81 10.79 -6.93
C GLY A 39 -2.86 9.34 -6.51
N VAL A 40 -3.71 9.06 -5.53
CA VAL A 40 -4.04 7.72 -5.03
C VAL A 40 -5.55 7.55 -4.97
N GLY A 41 -6.03 6.32 -5.06
CA GLY A 41 -7.44 6.05 -5.11
C GLY A 41 -7.77 4.58 -5.06
N MET A 42 -9.03 4.27 -4.83
CA MET A 42 -9.49 2.89 -4.72
C MET A 42 -10.70 2.67 -5.60
N LEU A 43 -10.63 1.63 -6.43
CA LEU A 43 -11.79 1.08 -7.14
C LEU A 43 -12.43 -0.01 -6.28
N LEU A 44 -13.72 0.14 -6.02
CA LEU A 44 -14.48 -0.72 -5.12
C LEU A 44 -15.45 -1.59 -5.92
N SER A 45 -15.44 -2.89 -5.65
CA SER A 45 -16.51 -3.78 -6.09
C SER A 45 -17.84 -3.39 -5.43
N ALA A 46 -18.98 -3.74 -6.04
CA ALA A 46 -20.30 -3.52 -5.44
C ALA A 46 -20.40 -4.04 -4.00
N ARG A 47 -19.79 -5.20 -3.71
CA ARG A 47 -19.72 -5.75 -2.35
C ARG A 47 -18.91 -4.89 -1.39
N ALA A 48 -17.74 -4.40 -1.81
CA ALA A 48 -16.92 -3.55 -0.96
C ALA A 48 -17.63 -2.23 -0.68
N LYS A 49 -18.22 -1.63 -1.72
CA LYS A 49 -19.01 -0.39 -1.65
C LYS A 49 -20.16 -0.47 -0.65
N GLN A 50 -20.95 -1.56 -0.68
CA GLN A 50 -22.03 -1.78 0.31
C GLN A 50 -21.56 -1.85 1.76
N THR A 51 -20.28 -2.09 1.99
CA THR A 51 -19.68 -2.14 3.33
C THR A 51 -18.86 -0.89 3.64
N LEU A 52 -18.70 0.04 2.70
CA LEU A 52 -17.93 1.26 2.92
C LEU A 52 -18.63 2.11 3.99
N ILE A 53 -17.90 2.38 5.07
CA ILE A 53 -18.33 3.29 6.15
C ILE A 53 -17.99 4.74 5.77
N GLY A 54 -16.86 4.91 5.08
CA GLY A 54 -16.35 6.21 4.64
C GLY A 54 -14.89 6.12 4.25
N TYR A 55 -14.38 7.20 3.68
CA TYR A 55 -12.99 7.34 3.27
C TYR A 55 -12.43 8.70 3.71
N ASN A 56 -11.11 8.80 3.83
CA ASN A 56 -10.42 10.03 4.17
C ASN A 56 -9.23 10.25 3.21
N PRO A 57 -9.33 11.22 2.28
CA PRO A 57 -8.23 11.71 1.45
C PRO A 57 -7.27 12.55 2.31
N ILE A 58 -6.10 12.00 2.67
CA ILE A 58 -5.14 12.67 3.58
C ILE A 58 -4.19 13.55 2.78
N SER A 59 -3.64 13.02 1.69
CA SER A 59 -2.78 13.76 0.77
C SER A 59 -2.84 13.12 -0.62
N SER A 60 -2.29 13.80 -1.63
CA SER A 60 -2.12 13.25 -2.99
C SER A 60 -1.35 11.92 -3.08
N ARG A 61 -0.86 11.39 -1.95
CA ARG A 61 -0.10 10.16 -1.81
C ARG A 61 -0.69 9.18 -0.80
N VAL A 62 -1.71 9.56 -0.02
CA VAL A 62 -2.30 8.71 1.02
C VAL A 62 -3.82 8.90 1.06
N ILE A 63 -4.56 7.81 0.86
CA ILE A 63 -6.01 7.76 1.04
C ILE A 63 -6.37 6.55 1.91
N THR A 64 -7.34 6.73 2.80
CA THR A 64 -7.86 5.64 3.65
C THR A 64 -9.31 5.35 3.32
N ALA A 65 -9.72 4.08 3.39
CA ALA A 65 -11.10 3.66 3.27
C ALA A 65 -11.43 2.64 4.37
N ARG A 66 -12.56 2.83 5.05
CA ARG A 66 -12.99 1.98 6.16
C ARG A 66 -14.22 1.18 5.76
N PHE A 67 -14.19 -0.12 6.04
CA PHE A 67 -15.22 -1.08 5.67
C PHE A 67 -15.80 -1.79 6.89
N ASN A 68 -17.11 -1.97 6.88
CA ASN A 68 -17.87 -2.74 7.86
C ASN A 68 -17.77 -4.23 7.54
N THR A 69 -16.78 -4.88 8.14
CA THR A 69 -16.51 -6.31 8.01
C THR A 69 -16.71 -7.02 9.35
N THR A 70 -16.93 -8.33 9.30
CA THR A 70 -17.20 -9.18 10.47
C THR A 70 -16.07 -10.21 10.61
N PRO A 71 -15.55 -10.46 11.83
CA PRO A 71 -15.96 -9.87 13.11
C PRO A 71 -15.34 -8.50 13.43
N PHE A 72 -14.33 -8.07 12.68
CA PHE A 72 -13.65 -6.79 12.87
C PHE A 72 -13.78 -5.93 11.64
N LYS A 73 -13.92 -4.61 11.83
CA LYS A 73 -13.87 -3.63 10.74
C LYS A 73 -12.49 -3.60 10.10
N LEU A 74 -12.44 -3.24 8.82
CA LEU A 74 -11.22 -3.17 8.03
C LEU A 74 -10.95 -1.72 7.65
N THR A 75 -9.71 -1.27 7.79
CA THR A 75 -9.21 -0.06 7.14
C THR A 75 -8.18 -0.46 6.10
N VAL A 76 -8.38 0.00 4.87
CA VAL A 76 -7.40 -0.07 3.79
C VAL A 76 -6.79 1.31 3.63
N ILE A 77 -5.47 1.38 3.53
CA ILE A 77 -4.71 2.60 3.24
C ILE A 77 -4.01 2.36 1.91
N ASP A 78 -4.30 3.19 0.91
CA ASP A 78 -3.59 3.15 -0.38
C ASP A 78 -2.55 4.28 -0.42
N VAL A 79 -1.34 3.94 -0.86
CA VAL A 79 -0.17 4.82 -0.78
C VAL A 79 0.56 4.95 -2.11
N TYR A 80 1.22 6.09 -2.28
CA TYR A 80 2.16 6.34 -3.36
C TYR A 80 3.36 7.13 -2.87
N VAL A 81 4.46 6.44 -2.58
CA VAL A 81 5.71 7.06 -2.12
C VAL A 81 6.40 7.80 -3.25
N SER A 82 7.08 8.87 -2.89
CA SER A 82 7.82 9.71 -3.81
C SER A 82 8.94 8.98 -4.54
N THR A 83 9.21 9.38 -5.78
CA THR A 83 10.24 8.76 -6.65
C THR A 83 11.64 9.13 -6.19
N SER A 84 12.68 8.51 -6.76
CA SER A 84 14.09 8.78 -6.44
C SER A 84 14.53 10.24 -6.61
N ALA A 85 13.82 11.05 -7.41
CA ALA A 85 14.11 12.48 -7.59
C ALA A 85 13.51 13.41 -6.52
N SER A 86 12.77 12.85 -5.55
CA SER A 86 12.11 13.64 -4.51
C SER A 86 13.04 14.01 -3.38
N SER A 87 12.91 15.22 -2.85
CA SER A 87 13.67 15.70 -1.69
C SER A 87 13.32 14.94 -0.43
N ASP A 88 14.20 14.97 0.56
CA ASP A 88 13.98 14.37 1.88
C ASP A 88 12.72 14.92 2.54
N ASP A 89 12.45 16.22 2.40
CA ASP A 89 11.22 16.85 2.89
C ASP A 89 9.95 16.19 2.32
N GLU A 90 9.95 15.80 1.04
CA GLU A 90 8.79 15.11 0.45
C GLU A 90 8.60 13.70 1.02
N ILE A 91 9.69 13.07 1.43
CA ILE A 91 9.67 11.75 2.08
C ILE A 91 9.14 11.90 3.50
N GLU A 92 9.62 12.89 4.28
CA GLU A 92 9.11 13.20 5.61
C GLU A 92 7.60 13.48 5.60
N ILE A 93 7.14 14.38 4.71
CA ILE A 93 5.72 14.70 4.55
C ILE A 93 4.87 13.46 4.26
N PHE A 94 5.42 12.50 3.50
CA PHE A 94 4.74 11.23 3.25
C PHE A 94 4.62 10.39 4.53
N TYR A 95 5.70 10.25 5.30
CA TYR A 95 5.66 9.48 6.55
C TYR A 95 4.80 10.15 7.63
N ASP A 96 4.76 11.48 7.68
CA ASP A 96 3.81 12.23 8.53
C ASP A 96 2.35 11.96 8.13
N SER A 97 2.07 11.93 6.82
CA SER A 97 0.74 11.57 6.31
C SER A 97 0.37 10.13 6.69
N MET A 98 1.34 9.22 6.66
CA MET A 98 1.16 7.83 7.08
C MET A 98 0.92 7.70 8.59
N GLU A 99 1.66 8.45 9.40
CA GLU A 99 1.46 8.51 10.86
C GLU A 99 0.05 9.01 11.16
N HIS A 100 -0.38 10.08 10.49
CA HIS A 100 -1.74 10.59 10.61
C HIS A 100 -2.79 9.54 10.24
N ALA A 101 -2.58 8.80 9.13
CA ALA A 101 -3.49 7.74 8.70
C ALA A 101 -3.63 6.61 9.74
N LEU A 102 -2.51 6.18 10.31
CA LEU A 102 -2.48 5.10 11.30
C LEU A 102 -3.07 5.54 12.64
N THR A 103 -2.78 6.76 13.09
CA THR A 103 -3.30 7.30 14.36
C THR A 103 -4.80 7.55 14.32
N GLN A 104 -5.35 7.99 13.19
CA GLN A 104 -6.80 8.15 12.98
C GLN A 104 -7.53 6.81 12.87
N THR A 105 -6.81 5.71 12.61
CA THR A 105 -7.43 4.40 12.45
C THR A 105 -7.83 3.80 13.80
N PRO A 106 -9.09 3.40 14.01
CA PRO A 106 -9.50 2.80 15.27
C PRO A 106 -8.71 1.53 15.61
N LYS A 107 -8.18 1.43 16.84
CA LYS A 107 -7.30 0.34 17.30
C LYS A 107 -7.86 -1.09 17.10
N LYS A 108 -9.19 -1.24 17.10
CA LYS A 108 -9.86 -2.54 16.89
C LYS A 108 -9.96 -2.95 15.41
N ASN A 109 -9.72 -2.04 14.47
CA ASN A 109 -9.77 -2.37 13.05
C ASN A 109 -8.56 -3.24 12.66
N ILE A 110 -8.78 -4.10 11.66
CA ILE A 110 -7.70 -4.67 10.84
C ILE A 110 -7.19 -3.55 9.94
N VAL A 111 -5.88 -3.42 9.80
CA VAL A 111 -5.27 -2.42 8.90
C VAL A 111 -4.43 -3.12 7.86
N ILE A 112 -4.72 -2.80 6.60
CA ILE A 112 -3.95 -3.17 5.42
C ILE A 112 -3.46 -1.88 4.79
N VAL A 113 -2.16 -1.81 4.49
CA VAL A 113 -1.57 -0.75 3.69
C VAL A 113 -1.12 -1.35 2.37
N THR A 114 -1.46 -0.73 1.26
CA THR A 114 -1.16 -1.22 -0.08
C THR A 114 -0.76 -0.06 -0.97
N GLY A 115 -0.07 -0.34 -2.06
CA GLY A 115 0.27 0.66 -3.07
C GLY A 115 1.76 0.64 -3.40
N ASP A 116 2.19 1.66 -4.14
CA ASP A 116 3.57 1.81 -4.58
C ASP A 116 4.40 2.50 -3.49
N TRP A 117 5.33 1.73 -2.91
CA TRP A 117 6.24 2.21 -1.87
C TRP A 117 7.54 2.76 -2.41
N ASN A 118 7.84 2.60 -3.71
CA ASN A 118 9.13 2.95 -4.31
C ASN A 118 10.34 2.48 -3.48
N ALA A 119 10.19 1.35 -2.77
CA ALA A 119 11.13 0.84 -1.78
C ALA A 119 11.47 -0.62 -2.07
N LYS A 120 12.76 -0.96 -2.00
CA LYS A 120 13.27 -2.31 -2.15
C LYS A 120 13.73 -2.79 -0.78
N VAL A 121 13.00 -3.70 -0.16
CA VAL A 121 13.32 -4.20 1.19
C VAL A 121 14.47 -5.21 1.22
N GLY A 122 14.84 -5.73 0.05
CA GLY A 122 15.95 -6.66 -0.14
C GLY A 122 15.65 -8.08 0.34
N SER A 123 16.68 -8.93 0.30
CA SER A 123 16.64 -10.32 0.73
C SER A 123 17.30 -10.66 2.06
N ASP A 124 17.76 -9.65 2.81
CA ASP A 124 18.29 -9.84 4.15
C ASP A 124 17.24 -9.57 5.24
N ASN A 125 16.63 -10.63 5.78
CA ASN A 125 15.71 -10.52 6.91
C ASN A 125 16.36 -10.65 8.30
N THR A 126 17.69 -10.72 8.42
CA THR A 126 18.36 -11.16 9.67
C THR A 126 17.86 -10.41 10.90
N ASN A 127 17.74 -9.08 10.79
CA ASN A 127 17.26 -8.18 11.84
C ASN A 127 15.77 -7.80 11.70
N TRP A 128 15.06 -8.37 10.71
CA TRP A 128 13.73 -7.94 10.29
C TRP A 128 12.67 -9.04 10.32
N LYS A 129 12.93 -10.19 10.98
CA LYS A 129 12.03 -11.35 11.03
C LYS A 129 10.61 -11.07 11.56
N LEU A 130 10.41 -9.96 12.27
CA LEU A 130 9.08 -9.53 12.74
C LEU A 130 8.29 -8.80 11.64
N VAL A 131 8.99 -8.13 10.72
CA VAL A 131 8.45 -7.29 9.65
C VAL A 131 8.41 -8.03 8.32
N MET A 132 9.43 -8.83 8.02
CA MET A 132 9.60 -9.58 6.78
C MET A 132 9.37 -11.07 6.99
N GLY A 133 8.95 -11.75 5.92
CA GLY A 133 8.92 -13.20 5.80
C GLY A 133 10.21 -13.76 5.21
N LYS A 134 10.17 -15.04 4.84
CA LYS A 134 11.35 -15.82 4.38
C LYS A 134 11.62 -15.74 2.87
N TYR A 135 10.65 -15.29 2.07
CA TYR A 135 10.68 -15.39 0.61
C TYR A 135 10.86 -14.03 -0.01
N GLU A 136 12.12 -13.60 -0.01
CA GLU A 136 12.51 -12.24 -0.30
C GLU A 136 13.08 -12.09 -1.73
N TYR A 137 13.40 -10.85 -2.13
CA TYR A 137 13.86 -10.57 -3.49
C TYR A 137 14.73 -9.31 -3.58
N GLY A 138 15.86 -9.44 -4.29
CA GLY A 138 16.73 -8.33 -4.67
C GLY A 138 17.51 -7.71 -3.53
N ASP A 139 18.17 -6.59 -3.83
CA ASP A 139 18.93 -5.81 -2.86
C ASP A 139 18.07 -4.75 -2.18
N ARG A 140 18.46 -4.39 -0.96
CA ARG A 140 17.82 -3.32 -0.20
C ARG A 140 18.32 -1.97 -0.70
N ASN A 141 17.40 -1.01 -0.88
CA ASN A 141 17.75 0.40 -1.03
C ASN A 141 17.45 1.17 0.27
N GLU A 142 17.93 2.41 0.37
CA GLU A 142 17.72 3.29 1.53
C GLU A 142 16.22 3.40 1.93
N ARG A 143 15.35 3.62 0.94
CA ARG A 143 13.88 3.66 1.14
C ARG A 143 13.34 2.36 1.72
N GLY A 144 13.91 1.22 1.33
CA GLY A 144 13.63 -0.08 1.90
C GLY A 144 14.00 -0.17 3.38
N GLY A 145 15.17 0.35 3.77
CA GLY A 145 15.57 0.45 5.17
C GLY A 145 14.58 1.27 6.00
N ARG A 146 14.26 2.47 5.51
CA ARG A 146 13.29 3.36 6.15
C ARG A 146 11.88 2.75 6.26
N LEU A 147 11.42 2.04 5.23
CA LEU A 147 10.16 1.29 5.27
C LEU A 147 10.19 0.20 6.34
N LEU A 148 11.31 -0.51 6.50
CA LEU A 148 11.43 -1.57 7.51
C LEU A 148 11.39 -1.01 8.94
N GLU A 149 12.07 0.11 9.18
CA GLU A 149 12.02 0.82 10.46
C GLU A 149 10.60 1.28 10.79
N PHE A 150 9.94 1.95 9.84
CA PHE A 150 8.54 2.37 9.98
C PHE A 150 7.61 1.18 10.24
N ALA A 151 7.74 0.11 9.46
CA ALA A 151 6.92 -1.08 9.62
C ALA A 151 7.18 -1.77 10.98
N ALA A 152 8.42 -1.78 11.47
CA ALA A 152 8.74 -2.29 12.81
C ALA A 152 8.05 -1.46 13.90
N LEU A 153 8.17 -0.12 13.83
CA LEU A 153 7.57 0.82 14.77
C LEU A 153 6.05 0.65 14.87
N HIS A 154 5.37 0.51 13.73
CA HIS A 154 3.91 0.39 13.67
C HIS A 154 3.39 -1.06 13.72
N ASN A 155 4.26 -2.03 14.01
CA ASN A 155 3.92 -3.45 14.04
C ASN A 155 3.23 -3.90 12.74
N LEU A 156 3.75 -3.51 11.59
CA LEU A 156 3.31 -3.94 10.26
C LEU A 156 4.20 -5.08 9.75
N HIS A 157 3.62 -5.94 8.91
CA HIS A 157 4.29 -7.07 8.28
C HIS A 157 4.12 -7.01 6.76
N ILE A 158 5.23 -7.14 6.03
CA ILE A 158 5.30 -7.05 4.57
C ILE A 158 4.90 -8.40 3.97
N CYS A 159 3.66 -8.49 3.50
CA CYS A 159 3.05 -9.74 3.05
C CYS A 159 3.73 -10.33 1.82
N ASN A 160 4.28 -9.48 0.95
CA ASN A 160 4.97 -9.91 -0.28
C ASN A 160 6.14 -10.85 0.00
N THR A 161 6.79 -10.70 1.15
CA THR A 161 7.95 -11.50 1.55
C THR A 161 7.59 -12.80 2.28
N ARG A 162 6.28 -13.06 2.51
CA ARG A 162 5.81 -14.20 3.31
C ARG A 162 5.60 -15.47 2.52
N PHE A 163 5.39 -15.39 1.21
CA PHE A 163 5.00 -16.53 0.38
C PHE A 163 6.00 -16.76 -0.74
N GLN A 164 6.32 -18.03 -1.01
CA GLN A 164 7.18 -18.39 -2.11
C GLN A 164 6.48 -18.12 -3.44
N GLN A 165 7.09 -17.28 -4.27
CA GLN A 165 6.59 -16.97 -5.61
C GLN A 165 7.48 -17.60 -6.69
N LYS A 166 6.87 -17.90 -7.85
CA LYS A 166 7.60 -18.27 -9.06
C LYS A 166 8.49 -17.09 -9.50
N ALA A 167 9.60 -17.38 -10.18
CA ALA A 167 10.58 -16.37 -10.59
C ALA A 167 9.96 -15.19 -11.40
N ASN A 168 8.98 -15.49 -12.26
CA ASN A 168 8.26 -14.49 -13.04
C ASN A 168 7.25 -13.65 -12.25
N ARG A 169 7.04 -13.92 -10.95
CA ARG A 169 6.11 -13.22 -10.05
C ARG A 169 6.79 -12.61 -8.82
N LYS A 170 8.10 -12.32 -8.94
CA LYS A 170 8.88 -11.73 -7.85
C LYS A 170 9.00 -10.20 -7.92
N TRP A 171 8.56 -9.60 -9.01
CA TRP A 171 8.67 -8.17 -9.27
C TRP A 171 7.31 -7.60 -9.65
N THR A 172 7.15 -6.31 -9.42
CA THR A 172 5.93 -5.53 -9.71
C THR A 172 6.19 -4.44 -10.74
N TRP A 173 7.46 -4.08 -10.92
CA TRP A 173 7.92 -3.10 -11.89
C TRP A 173 9.13 -3.61 -12.67
N ALA A 174 9.18 -3.31 -13.96
CA ALA A 174 10.34 -3.50 -14.81
C ALA A 174 10.72 -2.16 -15.45
N SER A 175 12.02 -1.91 -15.59
CA SER A 175 12.51 -0.73 -16.31
C SER A 175 12.08 -0.77 -17.78
N PRO A 176 11.98 0.39 -18.46
CA PRO A 176 11.59 0.45 -19.86
C PRO A 176 12.48 -0.41 -20.79
N ASP A 177 13.76 -0.57 -20.44
CA ASP A 177 14.74 -1.41 -21.14
C ASP A 177 14.66 -2.90 -20.74
N GLY A 178 13.83 -3.26 -19.75
CA GLY A 178 13.63 -4.62 -19.25
C GLY A 178 14.78 -5.19 -18.40
N VAL A 179 15.86 -4.42 -18.20
CA VAL A 179 17.09 -4.86 -17.52
C VAL A 179 16.85 -5.00 -16.01
N HIS A 180 16.16 -4.04 -15.42
CA HIS A 180 15.93 -3.98 -13.98
C HIS A 180 14.50 -4.40 -13.65
N LYS A 181 14.37 -5.29 -12.67
CA LYS A 181 13.09 -5.77 -12.15
C LYS A 181 13.04 -5.59 -10.66
N ASN A 182 12.06 -4.82 -10.18
CA ASN A 182 11.94 -4.43 -8.79
C ASN A 182 10.56 -4.81 -8.23
N MET A 183 10.54 -5.14 -6.95
CA MET A 183 9.30 -5.26 -6.18
C MET A 183 9.17 -4.00 -5.32
N ILE A 184 8.33 -3.08 -5.78
CA ILE A 184 8.11 -1.77 -5.14
C ILE A 184 6.65 -1.57 -4.72
N ASP A 185 5.73 -2.35 -5.28
CA ASP A 185 4.34 -2.39 -4.84
C ASP A 185 4.21 -3.43 -3.72
N LEU A 186 3.93 -2.94 -2.51
CA LEU A 186 3.95 -3.76 -1.29
C LEU A 186 2.62 -3.70 -0.57
N VAL A 187 2.20 -4.86 -0.05
CA VAL A 187 1.05 -5.03 0.82
C VAL A 187 1.55 -5.30 2.23
N LEU A 188 1.23 -4.40 3.14
CA LEU A 188 1.52 -4.50 4.55
C LEU A 188 0.22 -4.79 5.32
N ILE A 189 0.33 -5.55 6.41
CA ILE A 189 -0.77 -5.79 7.33
C ILE A 189 -0.28 -5.63 8.76
N GLN A 190 -1.15 -5.20 9.67
CA GLN A 190 -0.87 -5.31 11.11
C GLN A 190 -0.39 -6.73 11.46
N ARG A 191 0.78 -6.83 12.11
CA ARG A 191 1.50 -8.07 12.41
C ARG A 191 0.66 -9.10 13.13
N ARG A 192 -0.22 -8.67 14.05
CA ARG A 192 -1.16 -9.57 14.76
C ARG A 192 -2.12 -10.32 13.83
N TRP A 193 -2.42 -9.74 12.66
CA TRP A 193 -3.31 -10.30 11.64
C TRP A 193 -2.55 -10.99 10.50
N LYS A 194 -1.22 -11.08 10.58
CA LYS A 194 -0.41 -11.62 9.47
C LYS A 194 -0.85 -13.02 9.04
N SER A 195 -1.27 -13.87 9.98
CA SER A 195 -1.73 -15.24 9.70
C SER A 195 -3.05 -15.30 8.92
N SER A 196 -3.86 -14.23 8.94
CA SER A 196 -5.10 -14.12 8.16
C SER A 196 -4.84 -13.94 6.67
N VAL A 197 -3.64 -13.51 6.28
CA VAL A 197 -3.24 -13.45 4.87
C VAL A 197 -2.97 -14.86 4.39
N THR A 198 -3.69 -15.30 3.36
CA THR A 198 -3.54 -16.63 2.77
C THR A 198 -2.56 -16.65 1.60
N ASN A 199 -2.42 -15.52 0.91
CA ASN A 199 -1.48 -15.33 -0.19
C ASN A 199 -1.21 -13.83 -0.41
N CYS A 200 -0.04 -13.50 -0.96
CA CYS A 200 0.31 -12.20 -1.50
C CYS A 200 1.18 -12.44 -2.72
N ARG A 201 0.74 -12.02 -3.91
CA ARG A 201 1.38 -12.34 -5.18
C ARG A 201 1.31 -11.17 -6.15
N THR A 202 2.27 -11.13 -7.07
CA THR A 202 2.22 -10.29 -8.26
C THR A 202 1.55 -11.05 -9.40
N PHE A 203 1.02 -10.32 -10.39
CA PHE A 203 0.20 -10.85 -11.48
C PHE A 203 0.91 -10.79 -12.81
#